data_AF-R0KY54-F1
#
_entry.id   AF-R0KY54-F1
#
_cell.length_a   1.000
_cell.length_b   1.000
_cell.length_c   1.000
_cell.angle_alpha   90.00
_cell.angle_beta   90.00
_cell.angle_gamma   90.00
#
_symmetry.space_group_name_H-M   'P 1'
#
loop_
_entity.id
_entity.type
_entity.pdbx_description
1 polymer ?
#
loop_
_entity_poly.entity_id
_entity_poly.type
_entity_poly.pdbx_seq_one_letter_code
_entity_poly.pdbx_strand_id
1 'polypeptide(L)' 'QGYDISFLITNFHTEQMYKHKLVDFVIHFMEEIDKEISEMKLSVNARAR' A
#
# COMPACT_ATOMS: atom_id res chain seq x y z
N GLN A 1 -7.32 7.51 15.54
CA GLN A 1 -6.27 8.53 15.38
C GLN A 1 -4.97 7.88 15.83
N GLY A 2 -3.91 7.90 15.01
CA GLY A 2 -2.71 7.09 15.24
C GLY A 2 -2.51 5.91 14.28
N TYR A 3 -3.07 6.00 13.06
CA TYR A 3 -2.76 5.09 11.96
C TYR A 3 -2.07 5.89 10.85
N ASP A 4 -1.06 5.31 10.20
CA ASP A 4 -0.36 5.93 9.08
C ASP A 4 -1.19 5.91 7.79
N ILE A 5 -2.04 4.89 7.63
CA ILE A 5 -2.94 4.73 6.48
C ILE A 5 -4.22 3.98 6.87
N SER A 6 -5.29 4.17 6.10
CA SER A 6 -6.55 3.43 6.26
C SER A 6 -7.24 3.23 4.92
N PHE A 7 -7.82 2.05 4.71
CA PHE A 7 -8.63 1.73 3.52
C PHE A 7 -10.11 1.70 3.87
N LEU A 8 -10.94 2.31 3.03
CA LEU A 8 -12.41 2.20 3.10
C LEU A 8 -12.91 1.31 1.96
N ILE A 9 -13.32 0.09 2.30
CA ILE A 9 -13.93 -0.85 1.34
C ILE A 9 -15.43 -0.90 1.59
N THR A 10 -16.19 -0.35 0.65
CA THR A 10 -17.66 -0.35 0.65
C THR A 10 -18.25 -1.51 -0.17
N ASN A 11 -19.57 -1.69 -0.13
CA ASN A 11 -20.27 -2.71 -0.91
C ASN A 11 -20.04 -2.55 -2.42
N PHE A 12 -20.00 -1.32 -2.95
CA PHE A 12 -19.76 -1.04 -4.37
C PHE A 12 -18.46 -1.66 -4.88
N HIS A 13 -17.40 -1.63 -4.06
CA HIS A 13 -16.12 -2.25 -4.39
C HIS A 13 -16.25 -3.77 -4.49
N THR A 14 -16.98 -4.39 -3.57
CA THR A 14 -17.16 -5.85 -3.53
C THR A 14 -18.18 -6.39 -4.54
N GLU A 15 -19.04 -5.51 -5.08
CA GLU A 15 -19.98 -5.82 -6.15
C GLU A 15 -19.30 -5.75 -7.52
N GLN A 16 -18.32 -4.86 -7.69
CA GLN A 16 -17.59 -4.66 -8.95
C GLN A 16 -16.28 -5.46 -9.04
N MET A 17 -15.70 -5.86 -7.91
CA MET A 17 -14.44 -6.59 -7.85
C MET A 17 -14.60 -7.91 -7.10
N TYR A 18 -13.78 -8.90 -7.47
CA TYR A 18 -13.71 -10.14 -6.71
C TYR A 18 -13.15 -9.87 -5.31
N LYS A 19 -13.92 -10.22 -4.28
CA LYS A 19 -13.56 -10.00 -2.87
C LYS A 19 -12.17 -10.54 -2.51
N HIS A 20 -11.80 -11.71 -3.04
CA HIS A 20 -10.48 -12.29 -2.79
C HIS A 20 -9.34 -11.45 -3.40
N LYS A 21 -9.58 -10.75 -4.52
CA LYS A 21 -8.60 -9.84 -5.12
C LYS A 21 -8.40 -8.54 -4.33
N LEU A 22 -9.43 -8.07 -3.63
CA LEU A 22 -9.29 -6.96 -2.70
C LEU A 22 -8.42 -7.35 -1.49
N VAL A 23 -8.57 -8.58 -1.00
CA VAL A 23 -7.71 -9.10 0.07
C VAL A 23 -6.27 -9.25 -0.40
N ASP A 24 -6.06 -9.87 -1.57
CA ASP A 24 -4.74 -9.99 -2.21
C ASP A 24 -4.07 -8.61 -2.33
N PHE A 25 -4.82 -7.59 -2.75
CA PHE A 25 -4.34 -6.21 -2.88
C PHE A 25 -3.87 -5.61 -1.56
N VAL A 26 -4.66 -5.72 -0.49
CA VAL A 26 -4.28 -5.14 0.81
C VAL A 26 -3.02 -5.82 1.37
N ILE A 27 -2.92 -7.14 1.22
CA ILE A 27 -1.72 -7.89 1.63
C ILE A 27 -0.50 -7.41 0.83
N HIS A 28 -0.62 -7.41 -0.50
CA HIS A 28 0.47 -6.98 -1.38
C HIS A 28 0.91 -5.54 -1.10
N PHE A 29 -0.03 -4.63 -0.84
CA PHE A 29 0.27 -3.25 -0.48
C PHE A 29 1.09 -3.16 0.81
N MET A 30 0.72 -3.94 1.84
CA MET A 30 1.47 -3.95 3.09
C MET A 30 2.87 -4.56 2.96
N GLU A 31 3.06 -5.50 2.03
CA GLU A 31 4.37 -6.12 1.79
C GLU A 31 5.33 -5.18 1.02
N GLU A 32 4.84 -4.46 0.01
CA GLU A 32 5.70 -3.63 -0.84
C GLU A 32 5.99 -2.24 -0.24
N ILE A 33 5.13 -1.70 0.63
CA ILE A 33 5.26 -0.31 1.10
C ILE A 33 6.58 -0.05 1.85
N ASP A 34 7.03 -0.98 2.69
CA ASP A 34 8.29 -0.84 3.44
C ASP A 34 9.52 -0.80 2.51
N LYS A 35 9.47 -1.61 1.46
CA LYS A 35 10.51 -1.69 0.45
C LYS A 35 10.55 -0.40 -0.38
N GLU A 36 9.40 0.08 -0.83
CA GLU A 36 9.30 1.31 -1.63
C GLU A 36 9.77 2.54 -0.83
N ILE A 37 9.41 2.63 0.47
CA ILE A 37 9.94 3.67 1.37
C ILE A 37 11.47 3.58 1.51
N SER A 38 11.99 2.37 1.64
CA SER A 38 13.45 2.15 1.75
C SER A 38 14.17 2.57 0.47
N GLU A 39 13.64 2.24 -0.70
CA GLU A 39 14.16 2.64 -2.00
C GLU A 39 14.14 4.16 -2.20
N MET A 40 13.03 4.81 -1.83
CA MET A 40 12.93 6.28 -1.86
C MET A 40 14.00 6.94 -0.98
N LYS A 41 14.21 6.43 0.23
CA LYS A 41 15.24 6.95 1.15
C LYS A 41 16.65 6.81 0.58
N LEU A 42 16.96 5.66 -0.05
CA LEU A 42 18.26 5.45 -0.70
C LEU A 42 18.48 6.39 -1.88
N SER A 43 17.45 6.61 -2.71
CA SER A 43 17.49 7.52 -3.86
C SER A 43 17.80 8.96 -3.46
N VAL A 44 17.17 9.46 -2.38
CA VAL A 44 17.45 10.79 -1.83
C VAL A 44 18.91 10.91 -1.36
N ASN A 45 19.40 9.92 -0.63
CA ASN A 45 20.79 9.91 -0.12
C ASN A 45 21.84 9.80 -1.25
N ALA A 46 21.52 9.12 -2.34
CA ALA A 46 22.40 9.01 -3.50
C ALA A 46 22.50 10.35 -4.26
N ARG A 47 21.39 11.11 -4.37
CA ARG A 47 21.35 12.41 -5.05
C ARG A 47 22.01 13.54 -4.27
N ALA A 48 22.01 13.47 -2.95
CA ALA A 48 22.64 14.47 -2.09
C ALA A 48 24.19 14.38 -2.07
N ARG A 49 24.76 13.33 -2.66
CA ARG A 49 26.20 13.16 -2.87
C ARG A 49 26.61 13.70 -4.24
#